data_AF-A0A925D5R8-F1
#
_entry.id   AF-A0A925D5R8-F1
#
_cell.length_a   1.000
_cell.length_b   1.000
_cell.length_c   1.000
_cell.angle_alpha   90.00
_cell.angle_beta   90.00
_cell.angle_gamma   90.00
#
_symmetry.space_group_name_H-M   'P 1'
#
loop_
_entity.id
_entity.type
_entity.pdbx_description
1 polymer ?
#
loop_
_entity_poly.entity_id
_entity_poly.type
_entity_poly.pdbx_seq_one_letter_code
_entity_poly.pdbx_strand_id
1 'polypeptide(L)'
;MKELLQLLLALFLIAFFLAVYVGIGVWAIRDARKRRPDQSGFLLVALFLLLGPCAVIFWLFVRNAMPPIARPHADYNTAEDALSAASRLDQFGEWDKAIALYENAALRWPEHREYIAECQKRLQAKQTLG
;
A
#
# COMPACT_ATOMS: atom_id res chain seq x y z
N MET A 1 1.83 -48.06 -12.22
CA MET A 1 1.41 -46.74 -12.77
C MET A 1 0.60 -45.90 -11.79
N LYS A 2 -0.44 -46.44 -11.12
CA LYS A 2 -1.28 -45.66 -10.17
C LYS A 2 -0.51 -45.04 -9.00
N GLU A 3 0.34 -45.81 -8.32
CA GLU A 3 1.19 -45.33 -7.21
C GLU A 3 2.14 -44.20 -7.62
N LEU A 4 2.77 -44.33 -8.79
CA LEU A 4 3.67 -43.32 -9.33
C LEU A 4 2.93 -42.02 -9.66
N LEU A 5 1.71 -42.12 -10.20
CA LEU A 5 0.85 -40.97 -10.46
C LEU A 5 0.43 -40.27 -9.15
N GLN A 6 0.09 -41.03 -8.11
CA GLN A 6 -0.27 -40.50 -6.79
C GLN A 6 0.90 -39.76 -6.13
N LEU A 7 2.11 -40.34 -6.18
CA LEU A 7 3.33 -39.68 -5.69
C LEU A 7 3.63 -38.38 -6.42
N LEU A 8 3.54 -38.38 -7.75
CA LEU A 8 3.74 -37.17 -8.56
C LEU A 8 2.70 -36.08 -8.24
N LEU A 9 1.42 -36.47 -8.08
CA LEU A 9 0.36 -35.54 -7.71
C LEU A 9 0.60 -34.96 -6.31
N ALA A 10 0.98 -35.78 -5.34
CA ALA A 10 1.28 -35.34 -3.97
C ALA A 10 2.45 -34.35 -3.95
N LEU A 11 3.54 -34.67 -4.66
CA LEU A 11 4.70 -33.76 -4.79
C LEU A 11 4.32 -32.45 -5.47
N PHE A 12 3.53 -32.49 -6.53
CA PHE A 12 3.04 -31.30 -7.21
C PHE A 12 2.21 -30.42 -6.27
N LEU A 13 1.30 -31.00 -5.50
CA LEU A 13 0.49 -30.25 -4.54
C LEU A 13 1.34 -29.61 -3.46
N ILE A 14 2.31 -30.35 -2.88
CA ILE A 14 3.25 -29.81 -1.89
C ILE A 14 4.04 -28.63 -2.47
N ALA A 15 4.59 -28.79 -3.67
CA ALA A 15 5.33 -27.73 -4.35
C ALA A 15 4.45 -26.50 -4.64
N PHE A 16 3.21 -26.72 -5.07
CA PHE A 16 2.25 -25.66 -5.32
C PHE A 16 1.92 -24.87 -4.05
N PHE A 17 1.59 -25.55 -2.95
CA PHE A 17 1.30 -24.87 -1.68
C PHE A 17 2.53 -24.12 -1.14
N LEU A 18 3.72 -24.70 -1.28
CA LEU A 18 4.97 -24.02 -0.89
C LEU A 18 5.20 -22.75 -1.72
N ALA A 19 4.98 -22.81 -3.04
CA ALA A 19 5.12 -21.65 -3.93
C ALA A 19 4.11 -20.54 -3.58
N VAL A 20 2.85 -20.90 -3.32
CA VAL A 20 1.82 -19.95 -2.86
C VAL A 20 2.21 -19.32 -1.53
N TYR A 21 2.66 -20.13 -0.57
CA TYR A 21 3.07 -19.66 0.75
C TYR A 21 4.23 -18.66 0.68
N VAL A 22 5.28 -18.99 -0.07
CA VAL A 22 6.44 -18.11 -0.29
C VAL A 22 6.03 -16.85 -1.04
N GLY A 23 5.20 -16.97 -2.08
CA GLY A 23 4.72 -15.84 -2.87
C GLY A 23 3.97 -14.81 -2.03
N ILE A 24 3.10 -15.26 -1.12
CA ILE A 24 2.38 -14.39 -0.18
C ILE A 24 3.36 -13.67 0.76
N GLY A 25 4.34 -14.39 1.32
CA GLY A 25 5.35 -13.80 2.19
C GLY A 25 6.18 -12.71 1.49
N VAL A 26 6.66 -13.01 0.29
CA VAL A 26 7.40 -12.04 -0.56
C VAL A 26 6.54 -10.81 -0.87
N TRP A 27 5.27 -11.02 -1.23
CA TRP A 27 4.33 -9.93 -1.47
C TRP A 27 4.15 -9.04 -0.23
N ALA A 28 3.92 -9.64 0.94
CA ALA A 28 3.71 -8.90 2.19
C ALA A 28 4.93 -8.05 2.57
N ILE A 29 6.14 -8.59 2.42
CA ILE A 29 7.40 -7.86 2.67
C ILE A 29 7.54 -6.68 1.69
N ARG A 30 7.24 -6.90 0.41
CA ARG A 30 7.31 -5.85 -0.61
C ARG A 30 6.28 -4.75 -0.35
N ASP A 31 5.06 -5.09 0.04
CA ASP A 31 4.02 -4.11 0.42
C ASP A 31 4.44 -3.31 1.66
N ALA A 32 4.98 -3.98 2.67
CA ALA A 32 5.48 -3.33 3.88
C ALA A 32 6.61 -2.34 3.60
N ARG A 33 7.63 -2.74 2.83
CA ARG A 33 8.74 -1.85 2.44
C ARG A 33 8.27 -0.64 1.64
N LYS A 34 7.24 -0.81 0.79
CA LYS A 34 6.63 0.31 0.08
C LYS A 34 5.96 1.31 1.03
N ARG A 35 5.46 0.85 2.18
CA ARG A 35 4.79 1.68 3.18
C ARG A 35 5.76 2.29 4.20
N ARG A 36 6.80 1.56 4.61
CA ARG A 36 7.86 1.98 5.55
C ARG A 36 9.24 1.55 5.05
N PRO A 37 9.96 2.43 4.32
CA PRO A 37 11.30 2.15 3.81
C PRO A 37 12.33 1.92 4.92
N ASP A 38 12.09 2.53 6.09
CA ASP A 38 12.92 2.53 7.29
C ASP A 38 12.76 1.26 8.15
N GLN A 39 11.66 0.52 7.97
CA GLN A 39 11.38 -0.66 8.79
C GLN A 39 12.01 -1.92 8.18
N SER A 40 12.83 -2.61 8.98
CA SER A 40 13.39 -3.90 8.57
C SER A 40 12.26 -4.91 8.36
N GLY A 41 12.15 -5.47 7.15
CA GLY A 41 11.13 -6.48 6.81
C GLY A 41 11.24 -7.80 7.60
N PHE A 42 12.26 -7.91 8.46
CA PHE A 42 12.53 -9.07 9.31
C PHE A 42 11.38 -9.38 10.27
N LEU A 43 10.76 -8.37 10.88
CA LEU A 43 9.64 -8.57 11.80
C LEU A 43 8.47 -9.30 11.11
N LEU A 44 8.18 -8.94 9.86
CA LEU A 44 7.12 -9.57 9.08
C LEU A 44 7.47 -10.99 8.67
N VAL A 45 8.73 -11.25 8.31
CA VAL A 45 9.20 -12.61 8.05
C VAL A 45 9.05 -13.48 9.30
N ALA A 46 9.47 -12.98 10.47
CA ALA A 46 9.36 -13.69 11.73
C ALA A 46 7.90 -13.98 12.11
N LEU A 47 7.01 -12.98 11.97
CA LEU A 47 5.57 -13.16 12.19
C LEU A 47 4.96 -14.17 11.22
N PHE A 48 5.36 -14.12 9.95
CA PHE A 48 4.88 -15.03 8.92
C PHE A 48 5.34 -16.46 9.18
N LEU A 49 6.58 -16.66 9.65
CA LEU A 49 7.08 -17.99 10.01
C LEU A 49 6.35 -18.58 11.22
N LEU A 50 5.96 -17.73 12.18
CA LEU A 50 5.42 -18.16 13.47
C LEU A 50 3.89 -18.34 13.44
N LEU A 51 3.16 -17.49 12.72
CA LEU A 51 1.70 -17.53 12.58
C LEU A 51 1.23 -18.13 11.25
N GLY A 52 2.14 -18.40 10.32
CA GLY A 52 1.82 -18.93 9.00
C GLY A 52 0.87 -18.01 8.23
N PRO A 53 -0.13 -18.56 7.50
CA PRO A 53 -1.05 -17.75 6.71
C PRO A 53 -1.92 -16.80 7.54
N CYS A 54 -2.11 -17.03 8.85
CA CYS A 54 -2.81 -16.11 9.74
C CYS A 54 -2.08 -14.75 9.85
N ALA A 55 -0.76 -14.73 9.64
CA ALA A 55 0.01 -13.49 9.60
C ALA A 55 -0.45 -12.56 8.46
N VAL A 56 -1.00 -13.10 7.37
CA VAL A 56 -1.56 -12.29 6.27
C VAL A 56 -2.78 -11.51 6.73
N ILE A 57 -3.68 -12.19 7.45
CA ILE A 57 -4.90 -11.58 7.96
C ILE A 57 -4.53 -10.46 8.92
N PHE A 58 -3.63 -10.75 9.87
CA PHE A 58 -3.10 -9.74 10.78
C PHE A 58 -2.44 -8.57 10.03
N TRP A 59 -1.62 -8.87 9.01
CA TRP A 59 -1.00 -7.85 8.16
C TRP A 59 -2.04 -6.98 7.46
N LEU A 60 -3.15 -7.53 6.97
CA LEU A 60 -4.21 -6.74 6.32
C LEU A 60 -4.88 -5.75 7.29
N PHE A 61 -5.05 -6.12 8.56
CA PHE A 61 -5.55 -5.20 9.58
C PHE A 61 -4.54 -4.09 9.88
N VAL A 62 -3.28 -4.45 10.13
CA VAL A 62 -2.20 -3.50 10.40
C VAL A 62 -1.96 -2.57 9.20
N ARG A 63 -2.07 -3.10 7.99
CA ARG A 63 -1.92 -2.38 6.72
C ARG A 63 -2.91 -1.22 6.59
N ASN A 64 -4.16 -1.39 7.05
CA ASN A 64 -5.14 -0.31 7.00
C ASN A 64 -4.82 0.83 7.98
N ALA A 65 -4.17 0.51 9.11
CA ALA A 65 -3.70 1.50 10.08
C ALA A 65 -2.39 2.20 9.66
N MET A 66 -1.68 1.68 8.65
CA MET A 66 -0.44 2.27 8.14
C MET A 66 -0.65 2.87 6.74
N PRO A 67 -0.99 4.17 6.64
CA PRO A 67 -1.02 4.84 5.35
C PRO A 67 0.38 4.77 4.71
N PRO A 68 0.47 4.67 3.37
CA PRO A 68 1.74 4.84 2.69
C PRO A 68 2.35 6.18 3.13
N ILE A 69 3.62 6.18 3.55
CA ILE A 69 4.34 7.43 3.81
C ILE A 69 4.21 8.28 2.54
N ALA A 70 3.67 9.49 2.68
CA ALA A 70 3.61 10.45 1.59
C ALA A 70 5.04 10.60 1.05
N ARG A 71 5.24 10.26 -0.22
CA ARG A 71 6.56 10.39 -0.83
C ARG A 71 6.93 11.88 -0.84
N PRO A 72 8.22 12.22 -0.76
CA PRO A 72 8.66 13.59 -1.03
C PRO A 72 8.00 14.11 -2.30
N HIS A 73 7.49 15.34 -2.29
CA HIS A 73 6.66 15.90 -3.37
C HIS A 73 7.29 15.79 -4.78
N ALA A 74 8.61 15.68 -4.87
CA ALA A 74 9.35 15.52 -6.12
C ALA A 74 9.20 14.13 -6.79
N ASP A 75 8.84 13.09 -6.04
CA ASP A 75 8.90 11.67 -6.48
C ASP A 75 7.67 11.20 -7.28
N TYR A 76 6.68 12.06 -7.51
CA TYR A 76 5.50 11.71 -8.31
C TYR A 76 5.78 11.93 -9.80
N ASN A 77 5.71 10.85 -10.58
CA ASN A 77 5.99 10.88 -12.02
C ASN A 77 4.77 11.32 -12.86
N THR A 78 3.56 11.13 -12.35
CA THR A 78 2.29 11.45 -13.03
C THR A 78 1.36 12.25 -12.12
N ALA A 79 0.45 13.00 -12.73
CA ALA A 79 -0.57 13.76 -12.02
C ALA A 79 -1.49 12.82 -11.24
N GLU A 80 -1.90 11.71 -11.83
CA GLU A 80 -2.82 10.75 -11.24
C GLU A 80 -2.25 10.14 -9.95
N ASP A 81 -0.95 9.84 -9.93
CA ASP A 81 -0.29 9.30 -8.73
C ASP A 81 -0.26 10.34 -7.60
N ALA A 82 0.04 11.61 -7.93
CA ALA A 82 0.04 12.72 -6.97
C ALA A 82 -1.37 13.01 -6.43
N LEU A 83 -2.38 13.08 -7.30
CA LEU A 83 -3.77 13.32 -6.93
C LEU A 83 -4.36 12.17 -6.12
N SER A 84 -4.05 10.93 -6.48
CA SER A 84 -4.45 9.72 -5.73
C SER A 84 -3.82 9.70 -4.34
N ALA A 85 -2.55 10.09 -4.22
CA ALA A 85 -1.89 10.23 -2.92
C ALA A 85 -2.49 11.36 -2.07
N ALA A 86 -2.81 12.51 -2.66
CA ALA A 86 -3.45 13.63 -1.96
C ALA A 86 -4.86 13.25 -1.47
N SER A 87 -5.63 12.55 -2.31
CA SER A 87 -6.96 12.03 -1.95
C SER A 87 -6.91 11.04 -0.78
N ARG A 88 -5.87 10.20 -0.71
CA ARG A 88 -5.68 9.31 0.45
C ARG A 88 -5.37 10.10 1.72
N LEU A 89 -4.52 11.12 1.65
CA LEU A 89 -4.22 11.98 2.81
C LEU A 89 -5.48 12.66 3.36
N ASP A 90 -6.39 13.11 2.47
CA ASP A 90 -7.71 13.62 2.87
C ASP A 90 -8.52 12.58 3.66
N GLN A 91 -8.59 11.34 3.16
CA GLN A 91 -9.32 10.25 3.84
C GLN A 91 -8.76 9.90 5.23
N PHE A 92 -7.45 10.11 5.44
CA PHE A 92 -6.80 9.86 6.73
C PHE A 92 -6.84 11.06 7.69
N GLY A 93 -7.46 12.18 7.30
CA GLY A 93 -7.51 13.40 8.12
C GLY A 93 -6.21 14.22 8.11
N GLU A 94 -5.25 13.85 7.26
CA GLU A 94 -3.97 14.54 7.10
C GLU A 94 -4.13 15.72 6.12
N TRP A 95 -5.06 16.62 6.44
CA TRP A 95 -5.54 17.66 5.53
C TRP A 95 -4.46 18.65 5.09
N ASP A 96 -3.56 19.06 5.99
CA ASP A 96 -2.47 19.98 5.65
C ASP A 96 -1.51 19.36 4.62
N LYS A 97 -1.18 18.08 4.79
CA LYS A 97 -0.34 17.34 3.83
C LYS A 97 -1.07 17.15 2.50
N ALA A 98 -2.37 16.89 2.53
CA ALA A 98 -3.19 16.77 1.33
C ALA A 98 -3.19 18.08 0.53
N ILE A 99 -3.40 19.22 1.20
CA ILE A 99 -3.41 20.56 0.59
C ILE A 99 -2.04 20.84 -0.05
N ALA A 100 -0.94 20.66 0.68
CA ALA A 100 0.41 20.88 0.15
C ALA A 100 0.71 20.03 -1.10
N LEU A 101 0.23 18.77 -1.12
CA LEU A 101 0.42 17.89 -2.27
C LEU A 101 -0.45 18.32 -3.47
N TYR A 102 -1.69 18.77 -3.21
CA TYR A 102 -2.55 19.37 -4.22
C TYR A 102 -1.94 20.65 -4.82
N GLU A 103 -1.38 21.55 -4.00
CA GLU A 103 -0.70 22.76 -4.48
C GLU A 103 0.48 22.42 -5.40
N ASN A 104 1.32 21.46 -5.01
CA ASN A 104 2.44 21.03 -5.83
C ASN A 104 1.97 20.41 -7.16
N ALA A 105 0.93 19.58 -7.11
CA ALA A 105 0.34 18.99 -8.32
C ALA A 105 -0.23 20.07 -9.26
N ALA A 106 -0.87 21.12 -8.72
CA ALA A 106 -1.38 22.24 -9.50
C ALA A 106 -0.27 23.09 -10.15
N LEU A 107 0.91 23.16 -9.52
CA LEU A 107 2.08 23.80 -10.10
C LEU A 107 2.69 22.98 -11.24
N ARG A 108 2.79 21.66 -11.06
CA ARG A 108 3.48 20.75 -12.00
C ARG A 108 2.61 20.32 -13.19
N TRP A 109 1.30 20.14 -12.97
CA TRP A 109 0.32 19.72 -13.97
C TRP A 109 -0.83 20.73 -14.03
N PRO A 110 -0.62 21.88 -14.72
CA PRO A 110 -1.58 22.97 -14.74
C PRO A 110 -2.95 22.59 -15.32
N GLU A 111 -3.02 21.59 -16.18
CA GLU A 111 -4.24 21.02 -16.75
C GLU A 111 -5.22 20.49 -15.70
N HIS A 112 -4.75 20.13 -14.49
CA HIS A 112 -5.59 19.65 -13.40
C HIS A 112 -5.96 20.74 -12.38
N ARG A 113 -5.54 22.00 -12.57
CA ARG A 113 -5.72 23.09 -11.57
C ARG A 113 -7.15 23.28 -11.11
N GLU A 114 -8.11 23.27 -12.02
CA GLU A 114 -9.52 23.51 -11.68
C GLU A 114 -10.08 22.39 -10.79
N TYR A 115 -9.81 21.13 -11.16
CA TYR A 115 -10.16 19.98 -10.35
C TYR A 115 -9.50 20.04 -8.96
N ILE A 116 -8.20 20.37 -8.92
CA ILE A 116 -7.44 20.48 -7.68
C ILE A 116 -8.00 21.58 -6.78
N ALA A 117 -8.35 22.74 -7.34
CA ALA A 117 -8.92 23.86 -6.58
C ALA A 117 -10.24 23.47 -5.91
N GLU A 118 -11.10 22.71 -6.60
CA GLU A 118 -12.34 22.18 -6.02
C GLU A 118 -12.06 21.16 -4.90
N CYS A 119 -11.06 20.30 -5.05
CA CYS A 119 -10.61 19.41 -3.98
C CYS A 119 -10.12 20.19 -2.75
N GLN A 120 -9.34 21.25 -2.94
CA GLN A 120 -8.84 22.10 -1.85
C GLN A 120 -9.96 22.84 -1.12
N LYS A 121 -10.94 23.39 -1.84
CA LYS A 121 -12.12 24.01 -1.22
C LYS A 121 -12.88 23.04 -0.32
N ARG A 122 -13.07 21.79 -0.78
CA ARG A 122 -13.73 20.74 0.02
C ARG A 122 -12.93 20.39 1.27
N LEU A 123 -11.60 20.32 1.17
CA LEU A 123 -10.70 20.08 2.30
C LEU A 123 -10.76 21.21 3.33
N GLN A 124 -10.74 22.46 2.89
CA GLN A 124 -10.85 23.63 3.75
C GLN A 124 -12.20 23.66 4.48
N ALA A 125 -13.30 23.32 3.78
CA ALA A 125 -14.61 23.21 4.41
C ALA A 125 -14.63 22.15 5.53
N LYS A 126 -13.96 20.99 5.33
CA LYS A 126 -13.81 19.97 6.37
C LYS A 126 -13.00 20.48 7.57
N GLN A 127 -11.92 21.23 7.33
CA GLN A 127 -11.12 21.86 8.39
C GLN A 127 -11.91 22.85 9.24
N THR A 128 -12.85 23.57 8.64
CA THR A 128 -13.69 24.54 9.38
C THR A 128 -14.87 23.91 10.14
N LEU A 129 -15.25 22.68 9.79
CA LEU A 129 -16.40 21.97 10.38
C LEU A 129 -16.02 20.94 11.45
N GLY A 130 -14.74 20.58 11.53
CA GLY A 130 -14.17 19.69 12.56
C GLY A 130 -13.67 20.46 13.77
#